data_AF-A0A6P2D0H9-F1
#
_entry.id   AF-A0A6P2D0H9-F1
#
_cell.length_a   1.000
_cell.length_b   1.000
_cell.length_c   1.000
_cell.angle_alpha   90.00
_cell.angle_beta   90.00
_cell.angle_gamma   90.00
#
_symmetry.space_group_name_H-M   'P 1'
#
loop_
_entity.id
_entity.type
_entity.pdbx_description
1 polymer ?
#
loop_
_entity_poly.entity_id
_entity_poly.type
_entity_poly.pdbx_seq_one_letter_code
_entity_poly.pdbx_strand_id
1 'polypeptide(L)'
;MPLALTTVFADVPDPRIETANKLHPLTGVLVIATCAVIAGADGWDEIAEYGRTKEPLFRRFLGAPNGVPSHDTFERVFAKLDPGAFADRFGRWMAELCESTGLVHIAVDGKSARACAKDTFTGCLHLVSAWAVQNRLILGQRSVPDGGHEITTVPDLLAALDLRGAVVTLDAAGCQKATVEQIHKQGGEYVVRVKGNRRGCTRPSARCSTGRVTRSSRSATWPARWAQVTGARRSGT
;
A
#
# COMPACT_ATOMS: atom_id res chain seq x y z
N MET A 1 5.43 -0.22 22.70
CA MET A 1 5.56 -1.17 21.57
C MET A 1 4.34 -0.97 20.69
N PRO A 2 4.48 -0.91 19.35
CA PRO A 2 3.35 -0.77 18.44
C PRO A 2 2.39 -1.96 18.58
N LEU A 3 1.08 -1.74 18.43
CA LEU A 3 0.11 -2.84 18.44
C LEU A 3 0.39 -3.83 17.30
N ALA A 4 0.23 -5.11 17.60
CA ALA A 4 0.32 -6.14 16.58
C ALA A 4 -0.86 -6.02 15.61
N LEU A 5 -0.63 -6.25 14.31
CA LEU A 5 -1.71 -6.26 13.30
C LEU A 5 -2.86 -7.22 13.67
N THR A 6 -2.56 -8.30 14.38
CA THR A 6 -3.57 -9.22 14.90
C THR A 6 -4.53 -8.58 15.89
N THR A 7 -4.02 -7.73 16.78
CA THR A 7 -4.83 -6.97 17.75
C THR A 7 -5.66 -5.92 17.03
N VAL A 8 -5.07 -5.20 16.08
CA VAL A 8 -5.76 -4.11 15.39
C VAL A 8 -6.88 -4.62 14.48
N PHE A 9 -6.70 -5.79 13.86
CA PHE A 9 -7.72 -6.42 13.02
C PHE A 9 -8.67 -7.35 13.77
N ALA A 10 -8.56 -7.49 15.10
CA ALA A 10 -9.47 -8.32 15.89
C ALA A 10 -10.91 -7.77 15.88
N ASP A 11 -11.04 -6.44 15.91
CA ASP A 11 -12.33 -5.74 16.01
C ASP A 11 -12.92 -5.33 14.65
N VAL A 12 -12.42 -5.91 13.56
CA VAL A 12 -13.00 -5.70 12.23
C VAL A 12 -14.23 -6.60 12.12
N PRO A 13 -15.43 -6.05 11.87
CA PRO A 13 -16.64 -6.86 11.71
C PRO A 13 -16.46 -7.89 10.59
N ASP A 14 -16.74 -9.15 10.87
CA ASP A 14 -16.66 -10.21 9.87
C ASP A 14 -17.93 -10.24 9.01
N PRO A 15 -17.85 -9.86 7.73
CA PRO A 15 -19.03 -9.81 6.86
C PRO A 15 -19.43 -11.22 6.35
N ARG A 16 -18.69 -12.26 6.72
CA ARG A 16 -18.94 -13.63 6.26
C ARG A 16 -20.01 -14.29 7.12
N ILE A 17 -20.92 -14.98 6.45
CA ILE A 17 -21.95 -15.81 7.08
C ILE A 17 -21.28 -16.97 7.82
N GLU A 18 -21.75 -17.26 9.03
CA GLU A 18 -21.35 -18.44 9.80
C GLU A 18 -21.81 -19.72 9.07
N THR A 19 -20.84 -20.46 8.54
CA THR A 19 -21.05 -21.71 7.80
C THR A 19 -19.91 -22.66 8.11
N ALA A 20 -20.12 -23.97 7.87
CA ALA A 20 -19.05 -24.97 8.01
C ALA A 20 -17.81 -24.67 7.13
N ASN A 21 -17.97 -23.87 6.08
CA ASN A 21 -16.90 -23.48 5.16
C ASN A 21 -16.09 -22.25 5.64
N LYS A 22 -16.41 -21.68 6.81
CA LYS A 22 -15.66 -20.58 7.43
C LYS A 22 -14.45 -21.12 8.19
N LEU A 23 -13.46 -21.59 7.45
CA LEU A 23 -12.28 -22.28 8.01
C LEU A 23 -11.18 -21.33 8.51
N HIS A 24 -11.09 -20.12 7.95
CA HIS A 24 -9.99 -19.21 8.24
C HIS A 24 -10.46 -18.02 9.10
N PRO A 25 -9.83 -17.75 10.27
CA PRO A 25 -10.09 -16.55 11.06
C PRO A 25 -9.91 -15.28 10.23
N LEU A 26 -10.82 -14.31 10.38
CA LEU A 26 -10.79 -13.08 9.58
C LEU A 26 -9.46 -12.34 9.76
N THR A 27 -9.03 -12.18 11.01
CA THR A 27 -7.75 -11.56 11.37
C THR A 27 -6.59 -12.19 10.60
N GLY A 28 -6.55 -13.52 10.48
CA GLY A 28 -5.50 -14.21 9.73
C GLY A 28 -5.53 -13.88 8.24
N VAL A 29 -6.71 -13.83 7.63
CA VAL A 29 -6.90 -13.41 6.23
C VAL A 29 -6.40 -11.98 6.02
N LEU A 30 -6.78 -11.04 6.90
CA LEU A 30 -6.42 -9.64 6.78
C LEU A 30 -4.91 -9.41 6.96
N VAL A 31 -4.28 -10.08 7.93
CA VAL A 31 -2.83 -9.96 8.17
C VAL A 31 -2.04 -10.49 6.98
N ILE A 32 -2.37 -11.69 6.48
CA ILE A 32 -1.65 -12.29 5.34
C ILE A 32 -1.75 -11.39 4.11
N ALA A 33 -2.96 -10.90 3.79
CA ALA A 33 -3.17 -10.01 2.66
C ALA A 33 -2.42 -8.69 2.81
N THR A 34 -2.43 -8.07 4.00
CA THR A 34 -1.69 -6.83 4.27
C THR A 34 -0.19 -7.02 4.08
N CYS A 35 0.39 -8.08 4.65
CA CYS A 35 1.81 -8.40 4.48
C CYS A 35 2.19 -8.66 3.01
N ALA A 36 1.32 -9.38 2.28
CA ALA A 36 1.54 -9.65 0.86
C ALA A 36 1.53 -8.38 0.01
N VAL A 37 0.57 -7.47 0.23
CA VAL A 37 0.47 -6.19 -0.50
C VAL A 37 1.66 -5.29 -0.18
N ILE A 38 2.09 -5.21 1.08
CA ILE A 38 3.31 -4.48 1.46
C ILE A 38 4.55 -5.09 0.77
N ALA A 39 4.59 -6.41 0.63
CA ALA A 39 5.65 -7.12 -0.10
C ALA A 39 5.56 -6.98 -1.63
N GLY A 40 4.54 -6.28 -2.15
CA GLY A 40 4.38 -6.00 -3.58
C GLY A 40 3.46 -6.96 -4.34
N ALA A 41 2.63 -7.74 -3.66
CA ALA A 41 1.58 -8.52 -4.32
C ALA A 41 0.48 -7.60 -4.85
N ASP A 42 0.16 -7.74 -6.13
CA ASP A 42 -0.79 -6.90 -6.86
C ASP A 42 -2.10 -7.64 -7.21
N GLY A 43 -2.20 -8.94 -6.89
CA GLY A 43 -3.38 -9.79 -7.16
C GLY A 43 -3.62 -10.90 -6.15
N TRP A 44 -4.81 -11.53 -6.20
CA TRP A 44 -5.23 -12.56 -5.23
C TRP A 44 -4.37 -13.83 -5.28
N ASP A 45 -3.96 -14.25 -6.47
CA ASP A 45 -3.05 -15.40 -6.65
C ASP A 45 -1.70 -15.15 -6.00
N GLU A 46 -1.14 -13.94 -6.19
CA GLU A 46 0.13 -13.53 -5.60
C GLU A 46 0.05 -13.44 -4.08
N ILE A 47 -1.08 -12.97 -3.53
CA ILE A 47 -1.33 -12.96 -2.09
C ILE A 47 -1.35 -14.40 -1.54
N ALA A 48 -2.07 -15.31 -2.20
CA ALA A 48 -2.13 -16.71 -1.79
C ALA A 48 -0.75 -17.40 -1.90
N GLU A 49 0.02 -17.10 -2.95
CA GLU A 49 1.38 -17.59 -3.15
C GLU A 49 2.34 -17.07 -2.07
N TYR A 50 2.26 -15.78 -1.74
CA TYR A 50 3.03 -15.18 -0.64
C TYR A 50 2.71 -15.87 0.69
N GLY A 51 1.42 -16.07 0.97
CA GLY A 51 0.94 -16.79 2.15
C GLY A 51 1.54 -18.19 2.24
N ARG A 52 1.48 -18.98 1.16
CA ARG A 52 2.07 -20.34 1.10
C ARG A 52 3.58 -20.32 1.28
N THR A 53 4.27 -19.40 0.62
CA THR A 53 5.74 -19.26 0.72
C THR A 53 6.19 -18.94 2.15
N LYS A 54 5.36 -18.23 2.92
CA LYS A 54 5.62 -17.85 4.31
C LYS A 54 4.74 -18.61 5.31
N GLU A 55 4.18 -19.76 4.93
CA GLU A 55 3.28 -20.53 5.78
C GLU A 55 3.87 -20.88 7.17
N PRO A 56 5.15 -21.30 7.30
CA PRO A 56 5.73 -21.55 8.62
C PRO A 56 5.72 -20.32 9.54
N LEU A 57 5.91 -19.13 8.97
CA LEU A 57 5.83 -17.85 9.67
C LEU A 57 4.39 -17.62 10.15
N PHE A 58 3.42 -17.71 9.25
CA PHE A 58 2.02 -17.46 9.57
C PHE A 58 1.42 -18.48 10.52
N ARG A 59 1.81 -19.76 10.42
CA ARG A 59 1.43 -20.79 11.39
C ARG A 59 1.93 -20.45 12.79
N ARG A 60 3.18 -19.97 12.92
CA ARG A 60 3.75 -19.56 14.21
C ARG A 60 3.04 -18.35 14.82
N PHE A 61 2.74 -17.33 14.02
CA PHE A 61 2.22 -16.05 14.52
C PHE A 61 0.69 -15.94 14.56
N LEU A 62 -0.02 -16.70 13.70
CA LEU A 62 -1.49 -16.64 13.55
C LEU A 62 -2.17 -17.96 13.93
N GLY A 63 -1.42 -19.02 14.25
CA GLY A 63 -1.92 -20.38 14.43
C GLY A 63 -2.31 -21.08 13.12
N ALA A 64 -2.95 -20.35 12.20
CA ALA A 64 -3.38 -20.80 10.86
C ALA A 64 -3.92 -22.26 10.86
N PRO A 65 -5.00 -22.55 11.62
CA PRO A 65 -5.44 -23.93 11.90
C PRO A 65 -5.78 -24.72 10.64
N ASN A 66 -6.27 -24.04 9.61
CA ASN A 66 -6.61 -24.61 8.31
C ASN A 66 -5.64 -24.18 7.20
N GLY A 67 -4.44 -23.74 7.56
CA GLY A 67 -3.43 -23.25 6.62
C GLY A 67 -3.77 -21.89 5.99
N VAL A 68 -3.12 -21.62 4.86
CA VAL A 68 -3.23 -20.37 4.11
C VAL A 68 -4.52 -20.38 3.27
N PRO A 69 -5.34 -19.31 3.31
CA PRO A 69 -6.53 -19.21 2.47
C PRO A 69 -6.23 -19.29 0.96
N SER A 70 -7.18 -19.80 0.17
CA SER A 70 -7.12 -19.74 -1.30
C SER A 70 -7.32 -18.32 -1.83
N HIS A 71 -6.95 -18.07 -3.10
CA HIS A 71 -7.20 -16.78 -3.76
C HIS A 71 -8.70 -16.44 -3.76
N ASP A 72 -9.58 -17.42 -4.02
CA ASP A 72 -11.04 -17.25 -3.93
C ASP A 72 -11.51 -16.82 -2.53
N THR A 73 -10.85 -17.31 -1.49
CA THR A 73 -11.19 -16.95 -0.11
C THR A 73 -10.82 -15.50 0.17
N PHE A 74 -9.63 -15.06 -0.24
CA PHE A 74 -9.26 -13.65 -0.18
C PHE A 74 -10.24 -12.79 -0.95
N GLU A 75 -10.50 -13.12 -2.21
CA GLU A 75 -11.43 -12.36 -3.05
C GLU A 75 -12.81 -12.24 -2.41
N ARG A 76 -13.40 -13.34 -1.94
CA ARG A 76 -14.72 -13.34 -1.30
C ARG A 76 -14.77 -12.52 -0.01
N VAL A 77 -13.73 -12.58 0.81
CA VAL A 77 -13.63 -11.79 2.06
C VAL A 77 -13.57 -10.31 1.71
N PHE A 78 -12.62 -9.92 0.86
CA PHE A 78 -12.44 -8.52 0.48
C PHE A 78 -13.61 -8.01 -0.38
N ALA A 79 -14.33 -8.84 -1.13
CA ALA A 79 -15.54 -8.39 -1.84
C ALA A 79 -16.66 -7.92 -0.88
N LYS A 80 -16.67 -8.38 0.37
CA LYS A 80 -17.71 -8.10 1.36
C LYS A 80 -17.23 -7.25 2.55
N LEU A 81 -15.92 -7.11 2.72
CA LEU A 81 -15.31 -6.34 3.80
C LEU A 81 -15.73 -4.87 3.72
N ASP A 82 -16.12 -4.29 4.85
CA ASP A 82 -16.33 -2.84 4.94
C ASP A 82 -14.98 -2.12 4.79
N PRO A 83 -14.78 -1.34 3.71
CA PRO A 83 -13.52 -0.64 3.50
C PRO A 83 -13.25 0.43 4.56
N GLY A 84 -14.29 1.06 5.12
CA GLY A 84 -14.17 2.08 6.15
C GLY A 84 -13.64 1.48 7.45
N ALA A 85 -14.26 0.40 7.92
CA ALA A 85 -13.80 -0.32 9.11
C ALA A 85 -12.35 -0.80 8.98
N PHE A 86 -11.95 -1.33 7.81
CA PHE A 86 -10.56 -1.73 7.56
C PHE A 86 -9.60 -0.53 7.60
N ALA A 87 -9.91 0.54 6.87
CA ALA A 87 -9.08 1.73 6.77
C ALA A 87 -8.87 2.41 8.13
N ASP A 88 -9.92 2.50 8.95
CA ASP A 88 -9.85 3.06 10.30
C ASP A 88 -8.89 2.26 11.20
N ARG A 89 -8.98 0.92 11.18
CA ARG A 89 -8.11 0.07 12.00
C ARG A 89 -6.67 0.14 11.50
N PHE A 90 -6.45 0.01 10.19
CA PHE A 90 -5.13 0.15 9.61
C PHE A 90 -4.50 1.53 9.89
N GLY A 91 -5.31 2.60 9.83
CA GLY A 91 -4.88 3.96 10.18
C GLY A 91 -4.47 4.11 11.64
N ARG A 92 -5.20 3.49 12.58
CA ARG A 92 -4.80 3.45 14.01
C ARG A 92 -3.46 2.75 14.21
N TRP A 93 -3.28 1.59 13.57
CA TRP A 93 -2.00 0.88 13.61
C TRP A 93 -0.85 1.74 13.12
N MET A 94 -1.03 2.44 11.99
CA MET A 94 -0.04 3.36 11.44
C MET A 94 0.25 4.54 12.38
N ALA A 95 -0.77 5.12 13.00
CA ALA A 95 -0.62 6.23 13.93
C ALA A 95 0.18 5.83 15.18
N GLU A 96 -0.13 4.69 15.79
CA GLU A 96 0.60 4.17 16.96
C GLU A 96 2.01 3.70 16.61
N LEU A 97 2.20 3.13 15.41
CA LEU A 97 3.54 2.81 14.91
C LEU A 97 4.38 4.07 14.85
N CYS A 98 3.83 5.14 14.30
CA CYS A 98 4.48 6.46 14.24
C CYS A 98 4.76 7.03 15.64
N GLU A 99 3.77 7.03 16.55
CA GLU A 99 3.95 7.52 17.91
C GLU A 99 5.02 6.74 18.69
N SER A 100 4.98 5.41 18.63
CA SER A 100 5.92 4.53 19.36
C SER A 100 7.35 4.56 18.80
N THR A 101 7.52 4.95 17.54
CA THR A 101 8.83 5.13 16.90
C THR A 101 9.31 6.59 16.93
N GLY A 102 8.45 7.52 17.36
CA GLY A 102 8.69 8.96 17.23
C GLY A 102 8.68 9.45 15.77
N LEU A 103 8.16 8.64 14.83
CA LEU A 103 8.12 8.96 13.42
C LEU A 103 6.90 9.83 13.06
N VAL A 104 7.08 10.79 12.15
CA VAL A 104 6.00 11.59 11.55
C VAL A 104 5.62 10.98 10.21
N HIS A 105 4.33 10.69 9.97
CA HIS A 105 3.92 10.06 8.72
C HIS A 105 3.65 11.11 7.64
N ILE A 106 4.45 11.07 6.59
CA ILE A 106 4.33 11.94 5.43
C ILE A 106 3.90 11.09 4.22
N ALA A 107 2.67 11.28 3.77
CA ALA A 107 2.17 10.65 2.55
C ALA A 107 2.43 11.56 1.36
N VAL A 108 3.10 11.04 0.33
CA VAL A 108 3.35 11.78 -0.91
C VAL A 108 2.51 11.17 -2.02
N ASP A 109 1.62 11.99 -2.60
CA ASP A 109 0.66 11.55 -3.61
C ASP A 109 0.51 12.60 -4.73
N GLY A 110 0.33 12.10 -5.95
CA GLY A 110 0.08 12.88 -7.15
C GLY A 110 -1.40 12.89 -7.53
N LYS A 111 -1.97 14.09 -7.71
CA LYS A 111 -3.38 14.28 -8.10
C LYS A 111 -3.50 15.17 -9.32
N SER A 112 -4.34 14.74 -10.25
CA SER A 112 -4.71 15.51 -11.44
C SER A 112 -6.02 16.24 -11.19
N ALA A 113 -6.08 17.54 -11.48
CA ALA A 113 -7.31 18.31 -11.44
C ALA A 113 -8.32 17.77 -12.45
N ARG A 114 -9.55 17.48 -12.00
CA ARG A 114 -10.62 17.03 -12.91
C ARG A 114 -11.18 18.22 -13.69
N ALA A 115 -11.52 17.99 -14.95
CA ALA A 115 -12.09 18.98 -15.88
C ALA A 115 -11.14 20.12 -16.33
N CYS A 116 -9.81 19.96 -16.23
CA CYS A 116 -8.89 20.85 -16.95
C CYS A 116 -9.00 20.66 -18.47
N ALA A 117 -8.92 21.77 -19.20
CA ALA A 117 -8.95 21.78 -20.66
C ALA A 117 -7.68 21.11 -21.22
N LYS A 118 -7.86 20.01 -21.96
CA LYS A 118 -6.75 19.19 -22.48
C LYS A 118 -5.93 19.88 -23.59
N ASP A 119 -6.48 20.93 -24.21
CA ASP A 119 -5.88 21.68 -25.32
C ASP A 119 -5.44 23.11 -24.93
N THR A 120 -4.99 23.30 -23.70
CA THR A 120 -4.33 24.56 -23.30
C THR A 120 -2.81 24.38 -23.25
N PHE A 121 -2.06 25.48 -23.42
CA PHE A 121 -0.60 25.49 -23.38
C PHE A 121 -0.02 24.87 -22.09
N THR A 122 -0.81 24.84 -21.01
CA THR A 122 -0.44 24.33 -19.67
C THR A 122 -1.11 23.01 -19.28
N GLY A 123 -1.69 22.28 -20.24
CA GLY A 123 -2.25 20.94 -20.02
C GLY A 123 -3.21 20.78 -18.83
N CYS A 124 -3.26 19.57 -18.28
CA CYS A 124 -4.01 19.27 -17.06
C CYS A 124 -3.13 19.59 -15.83
N LEU A 125 -3.64 20.34 -14.86
CA LEU A 125 -2.90 20.63 -13.63
C LEU A 125 -2.68 19.32 -12.84
N HIS A 126 -1.42 18.90 -12.77
CA HIS A 126 -0.96 17.75 -12.00
C HIS A 126 -0.18 18.24 -10.77
N LEU A 127 -0.62 17.90 -9.56
CA LEU A 127 -0.02 18.32 -8.31
C LEU A 127 0.50 17.13 -7.52
N VAL A 128 1.75 17.19 -7.08
CA VAL A 128 2.30 16.29 -6.07
C VAL A 128 2.23 16.99 -4.71
N SER A 129 1.65 16.32 -3.72
CA SER A 129 1.47 16.86 -2.37
C SER A 129 2.12 15.96 -1.33
N ALA A 130 2.79 16.56 -0.34
CA ALA A 130 3.28 15.90 0.86
C ALA A 130 2.32 16.22 2.02
N TRP A 131 1.69 15.19 2.55
CA TRP A 131 0.63 15.28 3.55
C TRP A 131 1.09 14.68 4.88
N ALA A 132 1.16 15.49 5.93
CA ALA A 132 1.38 15.03 7.30
C ALA A 132 0.07 14.44 7.84
N VAL A 133 0.04 13.12 8.02
CA VAL A 133 -1.19 12.40 8.36
C VAL A 133 -1.71 12.77 9.75
N GLN A 134 -0.83 12.84 10.74
CA GLN A 134 -1.17 13.16 12.13
C GLN A 134 -1.74 14.59 12.25
N ASN A 135 -1.08 15.55 11.61
CA ASN A 135 -1.42 16.97 11.69
C ASN A 135 -2.56 17.36 10.75
N ARG A 136 -2.99 16.45 9.85
CA ARG A 136 -3.96 16.71 8.77
C ARG A 136 -3.60 17.96 7.96
N LEU A 137 -2.31 18.09 7.64
CA LEU A 137 -1.73 19.29 7.05
C LEU A 137 -0.94 18.94 5.78
N ILE A 138 -1.07 19.78 4.76
CA ILE A 138 -0.16 19.75 3.60
C ILE A 138 1.14 20.44 4.00
N LEU A 139 2.24 19.68 4.03
CA LEU A 139 3.58 20.21 4.32
C LEU A 139 4.19 20.92 3.10
N GLY A 140 3.84 20.46 1.91
CA GLY A 140 4.31 21.04 0.67
C GLY A 140 3.55 20.49 -0.53
N GLN A 141 3.50 21.27 -1.59
CA GLN A 141 2.93 20.85 -2.86
C GLN A 141 3.74 21.44 -4.02
N ARG A 142 3.83 20.70 -5.11
CA ARG A 142 4.48 21.12 -6.35
C ARG A 142 3.62 20.73 -7.54
N SER A 143 3.50 21.65 -8.49
CA SER A 143 2.95 21.34 -9.81
C SER A 143 3.98 20.55 -10.60
N VAL A 144 3.53 19.49 -11.26
CA VAL A 144 4.33 18.78 -12.26
C VAL A 144 4.37 19.68 -13.51
N PRO A 145 5.54 19.92 -14.10
CA PRO A 145 5.67 20.67 -15.35
C PRO A 145 4.96 19.98 -16.53
N ASP A 146 4.58 20.75 -17.55
CA ASP A 146 3.91 20.24 -18.74
C ASP A 146 4.75 19.17 -19.47
N GLY A 147 4.15 18.00 -19.72
CA GLY A 147 4.85 16.83 -20.28
C GLY A 147 5.80 16.11 -19.32
N GLY A 148 5.90 16.58 -18.07
CA GLY A 148 6.67 15.97 -16.99
C GLY A 148 5.96 14.80 -16.31
N HIS A 149 6.68 14.14 -15.41
CA HIS A 149 6.15 13.05 -14.59
C HIS A 149 6.38 13.33 -13.11
N GLU A 150 5.47 12.90 -12.25
CA GLU A 150 5.57 13.01 -10.78
C GLU A 150 6.92 12.52 -10.25
N ILE A 151 7.46 11.50 -10.92
CA ILE A 151 8.81 10.96 -10.78
C ILE A 151 9.90 12.02 -10.59
N THR A 152 9.92 13.09 -11.39
CA THR A 152 10.96 14.12 -11.32
C THR A 152 10.62 15.19 -10.28
N THR A 153 9.35 15.31 -9.91
CA THR A 153 8.86 16.37 -9.02
C THR A 153 8.92 15.96 -7.54
N VAL A 154 8.79 14.66 -7.25
CA VAL A 154 8.87 14.11 -5.88
C VAL A 154 10.22 14.40 -5.22
N PRO A 155 11.40 14.15 -5.86
CA PRO A 155 12.69 14.49 -5.27
C PRO A 155 12.82 15.96 -4.87
N ASP A 156 12.36 16.87 -5.71
CA ASP A 156 12.42 18.32 -5.47
C ASP A 156 11.50 18.73 -4.30
N LEU A 157 10.32 18.11 -4.20
CA LEU A 157 9.42 18.31 -3.07
C LEU A 157 10.05 17.82 -1.76
N LEU A 158 10.67 16.63 -1.76
CA LEU A 158 11.32 16.06 -0.59
C LEU A 158 12.56 16.86 -0.16
N ALA A 159 13.29 17.46 -1.10
CA ALA A 159 14.45 18.30 -0.80
C ALA A 159 14.10 19.55 0.04
N ALA A 160 12.84 20.01 -0.04
CA ALA A 160 12.36 21.16 0.74
C ALA A 160 11.82 20.78 2.12
N LEU A 161 11.74 19.49 2.46
CA LEU A 161 11.16 19.00 3.71
C LEU A 161 12.25 18.48 4.67
N ASP A 162 12.04 18.67 5.96
CA ASP A 162 12.82 17.99 6.99
C ASP A 162 12.22 16.60 7.22
N LEU A 163 12.93 15.57 6.75
CA LEU A 163 12.48 14.17 6.84
C LEU A 163 13.04 13.44 8.07
N ARG A 164 13.80 14.12 8.95
CA ARG A 164 14.38 13.48 10.14
C ARG A 164 13.28 12.98 11.04
N GLY A 165 13.29 11.67 11.30
CA GLY A 165 12.23 11.05 12.08
C GLY A 165 10.88 11.11 11.36
N ALA A 166 10.85 11.11 10.03
CA ALA A 166 9.62 10.94 9.25
C ALA A 166 9.61 9.56 8.59
N VAL A 167 8.42 8.98 8.43
CA VAL A 167 8.18 7.86 7.52
C VAL A 167 7.45 8.37 6.28
N VAL A 168 8.09 8.23 5.11
CA VAL A 168 7.55 8.68 3.83
C VAL A 168 6.89 7.52 3.10
N THR A 169 5.63 7.68 2.71
CA THR A 169 4.91 6.68 1.90
C THR A 169 4.66 7.18 0.49
N LEU A 170 5.02 6.36 -0.51
CA LEU A 170 4.91 6.67 -1.93
C LEU A 170 4.21 5.55 -2.69
N ASP A 171 3.54 5.92 -3.76
CA ASP A 171 2.93 5.00 -4.70
C ASP A 171 3.98 4.24 -5.55
N ALA A 172 3.50 3.36 -6.44
CA ALA A 172 4.39 2.58 -7.28
C ALA A 172 5.12 3.40 -8.37
N ALA A 173 4.54 4.53 -8.81
CA ALA A 173 5.20 5.43 -9.75
C ALA A 173 6.39 6.17 -9.11
N GLY A 174 6.22 6.60 -7.85
CA GLY A 174 7.23 7.28 -7.04
C GLY A 174 8.34 6.39 -6.48
N CYS A 175 8.23 5.06 -6.59
CA CYS A 175 9.19 4.09 -6.05
C CYS A 175 10.54 4.07 -6.80
N GLN A 176 11.28 5.18 -6.91
CA GLN A 176 12.59 5.22 -7.58
C GLN A 176 13.75 5.00 -6.61
N LYS A 177 14.81 4.32 -7.06
CA LYS A 177 16.02 4.10 -6.23
C LYS A 177 16.59 5.42 -5.71
N ALA A 178 16.71 6.42 -6.58
CA ALA A 178 17.21 7.74 -6.20
C ALA A 178 16.36 8.43 -5.13
N THR A 179 15.03 8.36 -5.25
CA THR A 179 14.08 8.93 -4.27
C THR A 179 14.20 8.24 -2.91
N VAL A 180 14.26 6.90 -2.91
CA VAL A 180 14.41 6.12 -1.67
C VAL A 180 15.76 6.41 -1.00
N GLU A 181 16.84 6.47 -1.77
CA GLU A 181 18.16 6.84 -1.28
C GLU A 181 18.19 8.27 -0.72
N GLN A 182 17.47 9.21 -1.35
CA GLN A 182 17.33 10.58 -0.86
C GLN A 182 16.63 10.63 0.50
N ILE A 183 15.49 9.93 0.64
CA ILE A 183 14.74 9.88 1.92
C ILE A 183 15.65 9.37 3.04
N HIS A 184 16.38 8.29 2.78
CA HIS A 184 17.30 7.72 3.76
C HIS A 184 18.46 8.66 4.09
N LYS A 185 19.06 9.32 3.09
CA LYS A 185 20.14 10.32 3.28
C LYS A 185 19.69 11.52 4.12
N GLN A 186 18.41 11.89 4.06
CA GLN A 186 17.83 12.98 4.85
C GLN A 186 17.39 12.55 6.26
N GLY A 187 17.60 11.27 6.63
CA GLY A 187 17.26 10.74 7.95
C GLY A 187 15.79 10.32 8.11
N GLY A 188 15.09 10.10 6.99
CA GLY A 188 13.74 9.55 6.96
C GLY A 188 13.72 8.05 6.68
N GLU A 189 12.65 7.40 7.11
CA GLU A 189 12.28 6.04 6.79
C GLU A 189 11.27 6.02 5.63
N TYR A 190 11.08 4.89 4.95
CA TYR A 190 10.19 4.81 3.79
C TYR A 190 9.39 3.51 3.70
N VAL A 191 8.18 3.61 3.16
CA VAL A 191 7.36 2.46 2.72
C VAL A 191 6.88 2.74 1.30
N VAL A 192 7.31 1.92 0.36
CA VAL A 192 7.08 2.14 -1.08
C VAL A 192 6.57 0.87 -1.76
N ARG A 193 5.64 1.02 -2.71
CA ARG A 193 5.13 -0.10 -3.51
C ARG A 193 6.03 -0.33 -4.73
N VAL A 194 6.44 -1.56 -5.01
CA VAL A 194 7.26 -1.89 -6.19
C VAL A 194 6.38 -2.41 -7.32
N LYS A 195 6.50 -1.84 -8.53
CA LYS A 195 5.82 -2.34 -9.73
C LYS A 195 6.63 -3.45 -10.42
N GLY A 196 5.97 -4.53 -10.85
CA GLY A 196 6.59 -5.71 -11.46
C GLY A 196 7.32 -5.51 -12.81
N ASN A 197 7.37 -4.29 -13.36
CA ASN A 197 8.05 -4.00 -14.63
C ASN A 197 9.56 -3.75 -14.51
N ARG A 198 10.14 -3.75 -13.30
CA ARG A 198 11.56 -3.48 -13.06
C ARG A 198 12.36 -4.76 -12.80
N ARG A 199 13.22 -5.12 -13.75
CA ARG A 199 14.18 -6.22 -13.63
C ARG A 199 15.20 -5.89 -12.53
N GLY A 200 15.29 -6.73 -11.50
CA GLY A 200 16.31 -6.64 -10.45
C GLY A 200 15.83 -6.14 -9.07
N CYS A 201 14.63 -5.57 -8.94
CA CYS A 201 14.04 -5.28 -7.61
C CYS A 201 13.44 -6.51 -6.92
N THR A 202 13.40 -7.66 -7.60
CA THR A 202 13.00 -8.95 -7.03
C THR A 202 14.14 -9.71 -6.36
N ARG A 203 15.35 -9.17 -6.37
CA ARG A 203 16.46 -9.74 -5.61
C ARG A 203 16.38 -9.13 -4.21
N PRO A 204 15.98 -9.88 -3.17
CA PRO A 204 16.14 -9.38 -1.82
C PRO A 204 17.62 -9.02 -1.66
N SER A 205 17.90 -7.76 -1.31
CA SER A 205 19.18 -7.45 -0.69
C SER A 205 19.33 -8.43 0.48
N ALA A 206 20.56 -8.87 0.75
CA ALA A 206 20.92 -10.10 1.46
C ALA A 206 20.43 -10.25 2.93
N ARG A 207 19.37 -9.54 3.37
CA ARG A 207 18.63 -9.75 4.61
C ARG A 207 17.23 -10.36 4.47
N CYS A 208 16.68 -10.53 3.26
CA CYS A 208 15.38 -11.20 3.12
C CYS A 208 15.54 -12.57 2.45
N SER A 209 15.53 -13.65 3.24
CA SER A 209 15.79 -15.00 2.76
C SER A 209 14.62 -15.62 1.97
N THR A 210 15.02 -16.20 0.84
CA THR A 210 14.45 -17.34 0.08
C THR A 210 13.09 -17.20 -0.61
N GLY A 211 13.10 -17.46 -1.93
CA GLY A 211 11.93 -17.83 -2.74
C GLY A 211 12.10 -17.45 -4.22
N ARG A 212 12.17 -18.44 -5.12
CA ARG A 212 12.35 -18.30 -6.58
C ARG A 212 11.11 -17.64 -7.20
N VAL A 213 11.29 -16.52 -7.93
CA VAL A 213 10.18 -15.78 -8.58
C VAL A 213 9.95 -16.30 -10.00
N THR A 214 8.75 -16.81 -10.27
CA THR A 214 8.26 -17.08 -11.63
C THR A 214 7.58 -15.85 -12.22
N ARG A 215 7.80 -15.62 -13.51
CA ARG A 215 7.35 -14.46 -14.28
C ARG A 215 5.87 -14.61 -14.62
N SER A 216 5.00 -13.73 -14.14
CA SER A 216 3.61 -13.68 -14.59
C SER A 216 3.39 -12.51 -15.56
N SER A 217 2.69 -12.79 -16.66
CA SER A 217 2.19 -11.81 -17.60
C SER A 217 0.67 -11.98 -17.63
N ARG A 218 -0.07 -10.99 -17.12
CA ARG A 218 -1.39 -10.50 -17.57
C ARG A 218 -2.10 -9.74 -16.45
N SER A 219 -2.88 -8.76 -16.86
CA SER A 219 -3.62 -7.78 -16.06
C SER A 219 -4.67 -8.42 -15.14
N ALA A 220 -4.52 -8.25 -13.83
CA ALA A 220 -5.63 -8.41 -12.89
C ALA A 220 -6.43 -7.11 -12.81
N THR A 221 -7.63 -7.11 -13.39
CA THR A 221 -8.61 -6.03 -13.25
C THR A 221 -9.28 -6.11 -11.89
N TRP A 222 -9.14 -5.05 -11.09
CA TRP A 222 -9.90 -4.87 -9.85
C TRP A 222 -11.40 -4.74 -10.15
N PRO A 223 -12.29 -5.42 -9.39
CA PRO A 223 -13.74 -5.20 -9.51
C PRO A 223 -14.10 -3.74 -9.21
N ALA A 224 -14.98 -3.16 -10.04
CA ALA A 224 -15.37 -1.75 -10.03
C ALA A 224 -15.91 -1.21 -8.69
N ARG A 225 -16.28 -2.06 -7.73
CA ARG A 225 -16.70 -1.66 -6.37
C ARG A 225 -15.55 -1.16 -5.48
N TRP A 226 -14.32 -1.60 -5.71
CA TRP A 226 -13.16 -1.18 -4.92
C TRP A 226 -12.52 0.13 -5.42
N ALA A 227 -12.82 0.55 -6.66
CA ALA A 227 -12.40 1.86 -7.20
C ALA A 227 -13.11 3.06 -6.52
N GLN A 228 -14.14 2.81 -5.70
CA GLN A 228 -14.90 3.87 -5.04
C GLN A 228 -14.27 4.35 -3.72
N VAL A 229 -13.36 3.58 -3.11
CA VAL A 229 -12.57 4.04 -1.96
C VAL A 229 -11.42 4.97 -2.41
N THR A 230 -11.00 4.88 -3.67
CA THR A 230 -10.00 5.74 -4.30
C THR A 230 -10.58 6.77 -5.27
N GLY A 231 -11.89 7.08 -5.17
CA GLY A 231 -12.46 8.25 -5.84
C GLY A 231 -12.42 8.22 -7.38
N ALA A 232 -12.43 7.06 -8.03
CA ALA A 232 -12.50 6.95 -9.49
C ALA A 232 -13.87 6.43 -9.95
N ARG A 233 -14.86 7.34 -10.09
CA ARG A 233 -16.06 7.06 -10.90
C ARG A 233 -15.66 7.16 -12.38
N ARG A 234 -15.65 6.03 -13.09
CA ARG A 234 -15.76 6.01 -14.55
C ARG A 234 -17.26 6.01 -14.90
N SER A 235 -17.75 7.13 -15.42
CA SER A 235 -19.00 7.18 -16.20
C SER A 235 -18.61 7.12 -17.67
N GLY A 236 -18.96 6.02 -18.33
CA GLY A 236 -18.96 5.92 -19.79
C GLY A 236 -20.39 5.77 -20.26
N THR A 237 -20.81 6.66 -21.15
CA THR A 237 -21.56 6.27 -22.35
C THR A 237 -20.61 5.61 -23.32
#